data_AF-A0A1G2C5P0-F1
#
_entry.id   AF-A0A1G2C5P0-F1
#
_cell.length_a   1.000
_cell.length_b   1.000
_cell.length_c   1.000
_cell.angle_alpha   90.00
_cell.angle_beta   90.00
_cell.angle_gamma   90.00
#
_symmetry.space_group_name_H-M   'P 1'
#
loop_
_entity.id
_entity.type
_entity.pdbx_description
1 polymer ?
#
loop_
_entity_poly.entity_id
_entity_poly.type
_entity_poly.pdbx_seq_one_letter_code
_entity_poly.pdbx_strand_id
1 'polypeptide(L)'
;MACWKKISGLGEFLDLLVTSNERHNLVVRAAAIERIISGEKYSQIAKELWLSSQTISSIKKALRERSYKSYRERGKSERKTRIYSRDITKKERKSRGRSVRTKYGTIHMP
;
A
#
# COMPACT_ATOMS: atom_id res chain seq x y z
N MET A 1 -23.24 17.17 -28.23
CA MET A 1 -22.08 16.30 -27.98
C MET A 1 -21.10 17.02 -27.07
N ALA A 2 -20.63 16.36 -26.01
CA ALA A 2 -19.84 17.02 -24.98
C ALA A 2 -18.39 17.33 -25.47
N CYS A 3 -17.94 18.56 -25.23
CA CYS A 3 -16.66 19.12 -25.71
C CYS A 3 -15.44 18.21 -25.44
N TRP A 4 -15.46 17.49 -24.31
CA TRP A 4 -14.38 16.58 -23.90
C TRP A 4 -14.10 15.44 -24.90
N LYS A 5 -15.11 14.95 -25.65
CA LYS A 5 -14.91 13.92 -26.68
C LYS A 5 -14.12 14.42 -27.89
N LYS A 6 -14.22 15.72 -28.21
CA LYS A 6 -13.40 16.36 -29.27
C LYS A 6 -11.97 16.55 -28.79
N ILE A 7 -11.80 16.91 -27.52
CA ILE A 7 -10.51 17.16 -26.88
C ILE A 7 -9.70 15.84 -26.72
N SER A 8 -10.35 14.73 -26.37
CA SER A 8 -9.68 13.43 -26.20
C SER A 8 -9.12 12.83 -27.50
N GLY A 9 -9.51 13.34 -28.67
CA GLY A 9 -9.02 12.88 -29.97
C GLY A 9 -7.71 13.55 -30.43
N LEU A 10 -7.25 14.59 -29.74
CA LEU A 10 -6.02 15.29 -30.06
C LEU A 10 -4.89 14.71 -29.21
N GLY A 11 -4.06 13.83 -29.78
CA GLY A 11 -2.86 13.31 -29.11
C GLY A 11 -1.94 14.41 -28.59
N GLU A 12 -1.93 15.56 -29.29
CA GLU A 12 -1.18 16.77 -28.94
C GLU A 12 -1.74 17.52 -27.72
N PHE A 13 -2.97 17.22 -27.29
CA PHE A 13 -3.59 17.92 -26.16
C PHE A 13 -2.95 17.54 -24.82
N LEU A 14 -2.54 16.28 -24.67
CA LEU A 14 -1.76 15.86 -23.49
C LEU A 14 -0.37 16.49 -23.49
N ASP A 15 0.20 16.76 -24.67
CA ASP A 15 1.50 17.42 -24.82
C ASP A 15 1.46 18.88 -24.37
N LEU A 16 0.32 19.55 -24.55
CA LEU A 16 0.10 20.92 -24.07
C LEU A 16 -0.19 20.99 -22.57
N LEU A 17 -0.85 19.99 -22.00
CA LEU A 17 -1.27 20.00 -20.60
C LEU A 17 -0.24 19.41 -19.63
N VAL A 18 0.59 18.48 -20.11
CA VAL A 18 1.38 17.60 -19.26
C VAL A 18 2.83 17.64 -19.70
N THR A 19 3.73 17.83 -18.74
CA THR A 19 5.17 17.77 -19.00
C THR A 19 5.59 16.36 -19.42
N SER A 20 6.72 16.22 -20.12
CA SER A 20 7.28 14.92 -20.50
C SER A 20 7.44 13.97 -19.30
N ASN A 21 7.86 14.51 -18.16
CA ASN A 21 8.04 13.76 -16.92
C ASN A 21 6.70 13.28 -16.32
N GLU A 22 5.68 14.13 -16.30
CA GLU A 22 4.35 13.75 -15.82
C GLU A 22 3.70 12.71 -16.74
N ARG A 23 3.89 12.82 -18.06
CA ARG A 23 3.43 11.82 -19.03
C ARG A 23 4.07 10.47 -18.79
N HIS A 24 5.40 10.45 -18.62
CA HIS A 24 6.13 9.24 -18.26
C HIS A 24 5.56 8.61 -16.97
N ASN A 25 5.36 9.43 -15.93
CA ASN A 25 4.78 8.97 -14.67
C ASN A 25 3.36 8.40 -14.82
N LEU A 26 2.52 8.97 -15.68
CA LEU A 26 1.17 8.46 -15.97
C LEU A 26 1.24 7.10 -16.67
N VAL A 27 2.07 6.96 -17.70
CA VAL A 27 2.25 5.71 -18.45
C VAL A 27 2.79 4.61 -17.55
N VAL A 28 3.82 4.91 -16.74
CA VAL A 28 4.40 3.93 -15.81
C VAL A 28 3.38 3.49 -14.75
N ARG A 29 2.53 4.41 -14.25
CA ARG A 29 1.45 4.04 -13.32
C ARG A 29 0.40 3.16 -13.99
N ALA A 30 0.02 3.45 -15.24
CA ALA A 30 -0.92 2.62 -15.99
C ALA A 30 -0.38 1.20 -16.20
N ALA A 31 0.87 1.06 -16.63
CA ALA A 31 1.54 -0.24 -16.79
C ALA A 31 1.64 -1.00 -15.46
N ALA A 32 1.97 -0.30 -14.36
CA ALA A 32 2.00 -0.92 -13.04
C ALA A 32 0.62 -1.40 -12.58
N ILE A 33 -0.44 -0.65 -12.88
CA ILE A 33 -1.83 -1.04 -12.56
C ILE A 33 -2.21 -2.33 -13.29
N GLU A 34 -1.94 -2.41 -14.60
CA GLU A 34 -2.23 -3.58 -15.41
C GLU A 34 -1.59 -4.84 -14.82
N ARG A 35 -0.31 -4.77 -14.46
CA ARG A 35 0.43 -5.90 -13.89
C ARG A 35 -0.03 -6.30 -12.49
N ILE A 36 -0.40 -5.33 -11.67
CA ILE A 36 -1.01 -5.58 -10.35
C ILE A 36 -2.33 -6.34 -10.53
N ILE A 37 -3.14 -5.98 -11.53
CA ILE A 37 -4.41 -6.66 -11.83
C ILE A 37 -4.14 -8.08 -12.35
N SER A 38 -3.12 -8.26 -13.19
CA SER A 38 -2.67 -9.57 -13.68
C SER A 38 -2.06 -10.48 -12.59
N GLY A 39 -1.92 -9.99 -11.35
CA GLY A 39 -1.45 -10.79 -10.22
C GLY A 39 0.06 -10.96 -10.15
N GLU A 40 0.84 -10.13 -10.85
CA GLU A 40 2.30 -10.20 -10.81
C GLU A 40 2.88 -9.87 -9.43
N LYS A 41 4.05 -10.45 -9.14
CA LYS A 41 4.77 -10.20 -7.88
C LYS A 41 5.38 -8.80 -7.90
N TYR A 42 5.40 -8.16 -6.72
CA TYR A 42 6.02 -6.84 -6.51
C TYR A 42 7.46 -6.76 -7.02
N SER A 43 8.26 -7.80 -6.80
CA SER A 43 9.65 -7.87 -7.22
C SER A 43 9.81 -7.90 -8.74
N GLN A 44 8.86 -8.50 -9.46
CA GLN A 44 8.86 -8.56 -10.92
C GLN A 44 8.49 -7.21 -11.52
N ILE A 45 7.40 -6.61 -11.02
CA ILE A 45 6.96 -5.26 -11.39
C ILE A 45 8.07 -4.24 -11.12
N ALA A 46 8.76 -4.33 -9.98
CA ALA A 46 9.85 -3.43 -9.62
C ALA A 46 11.04 -3.51 -10.60
N LYS A 47 11.43 -4.73 -10.99
CA LYS A 47 12.56 -4.95 -11.92
C LYS A 47 12.25 -4.45 -13.33
N GLU A 48 11.04 -4.72 -13.81
CA GLU A 48 10.68 -4.44 -15.20
C GLU A 48 10.29 -2.97 -15.41
N LEU A 49 9.57 -2.35 -14.47
CA LEU A 49 9.17 -0.94 -14.56
C LEU A 49 10.15 0.01 -13.84
N TRP A 50 11.25 -0.51 -13.29
CA TRP A 50 12.25 0.25 -12.54
C TRP A 50 11.62 1.09 -11.41
N LEU A 51 10.63 0.51 -10.74
CA LEU A 51 9.87 1.17 -9.68
C LEU A 51 10.32 0.71 -8.30
N SER A 52 10.36 1.66 -7.35
CA SER A 52 10.51 1.31 -5.95
C SER A 52 9.31 0.51 -5.44
N SER A 53 9.55 -0.39 -4.49
CA SER A 53 8.49 -1.15 -3.81
C SER A 53 7.46 -0.23 -3.12
N GLN A 54 7.91 0.94 -2.66
CA GLN A 54 7.07 1.97 -2.07
C GLN A 54 6.11 2.56 -3.11
N THR A 55 6.59 2.83 -4.33
CA THR A 55 5.76 3.33 -5.42
C THR A 55 4.69 2.30 -5.78
N ILE A 56 5.05 1.03 -5.97
CA ILE A 56 4.10 -0.06 -6.27
C ILE A 56 3.05 -0.19 -5.16
N SER A 57 3.48 -0.11 -3.89
CA SER A 57 2.57 -0.13 -2.74
C SER A 57 1.57 1.03 -2.77
N SER A 58 2.03 2.23 -3.11
CA SER A 58 1.17 3.41 -3.22
C SER A 58 0.13 3.28 -4.34
N ILE A 59 0.52 2.69 -5.48
CA ILE A 59 -0.35 2.41 -6.62
C ILE A 59 -1.39 1.36 -6.23
N LYS A 60 -0.98 0.26 -5.60
CA LYS A 60 -1.90 -0.79 -5.13
C LYS A 60 -2.94 -0.24 -4.14
N LYS A 61 -2.51 0.65 -3.22
CA LYS A 61 -3.44 1.33 -2.31
C LYS A 61 -4.44 2.19 -3.07
N ALA A 62 -3.97 3.01 -4.01
CA ALA A 62 -4.85 3.85 -4.84
C ALA A 62 -5.85 3.02 -5.64
N LEU A 63 -5.43 1.86 -6.15
CA LEU A 63 -6.30 0.91 -6.86
C LEU A 63 -7.40 0.35 -5.95
N ARG A 64 -7.05 -0.06 -4.71
CA ARG A 64 -8.02 -0.51 -3.71
C ARG A 64 -9.03 0.58 -3.34
N GLU A 65 -8.57 1.81 -3.22
CA GLU A 65 -9.37 2.98 -2.87
C GLU A 65 -10.09 3.63 -4.08
N ARG A 66 -9.88 3.10 -5.30
CA ARG A 66 -10.33 3.64 -6.60
C ARG A 66 -9.95 5.10 -6.85
N SER A 67 -8.99 5.65 -6.10
CA SER A 67 -8.61 7.06 -6.14
C SER A 67 -7.18 7.26 -5.65
N TYR A 68 -6.43 8.10 -6.35
CA TYR A 68 -5.18 8.65 -5.82
C TYR A 68 -5.52 9.71 -4.78
N LYS A 69 -4.96 9.57 -3.57
CA LYS A 69 -5.13 10.53 -2.48
C LYS A 69 -3.82 11.21 -2.16
N SER A 70 -3.91 12.49 -1.82
CA SER A 70 -2.79 13.25 -1.30
C SER A 70 -2.35 12.69 0.06
N TYR A 71 -1.09 12.93 0.41
CA TYR A 71 -0.55 12.53 1.71
C TYR A 71 -1.36 13.14 2.88
N ARG A 72 -1.86 14.36 2.70
CA ARG A 72 -2.66 15.09 3.69
C ARG A 72 -4.01 14.40 3.95
N GLU A 73 -4.64 13.85 2.91
CA GLU A 73 -5.89 13.09 3.04
C GLU A 73 -5.66 11.74 3.73
N ARG A 74 -4.56 11.03 3.40
CA ARG A 74 -4.20 9.75 4.05
C ARG A 74 -3.78 9.92 5.51
N GLY A 75 -3.07 10.98 5.84
CA GLY A 75 -2.51 11.22 7.17
C GLY A 75 -3.56 11.44 8.26
N LYS A 76 -4.78 11.85 7.92
CA LYS A 76 -5.84 12.13 8.90
C LYS A 76 -6.68 10.90 9.26
N SER A 77 -6.87 9.97 8.34
CA SER A 77 -7.65 8.74 8.56
C SER A 77 -6.77 7.58 9.04
N GLU A 78 -5.73 7.20 8.29
CA GLU A 78 -4.93 5.99 8.57
C GLU A 78 -4.05 6.12 9.84
N ARG A 79 -3.50 7.32 10.09
CA ARG A 79 -2.59 7.56 11.22
C ARG A 79 -3.33 7.58 12.56
N LYS A 80 -4.60 7.96 12.55
CA LYS A 80 -5.50 7.93 13.73
C LYS A 80 -6.16 6.56 13.94
N THR A 81 -6.33 5.76 12.88
CA THR A 81 -6.83 4.38 12.98
C THR A 81 -5.74 3.34 13.23
N ARG A 82 -4.45 3.72 13.20
CA ARG A 82 -3.39 2.88 13.79
C ARG A 82 -3.55 2.95 15.30
N ILE A 83 -4.55 2.23 15.78
CA ILE A 83 -4.84 1.98 17.17
C ILE A 83 -3.54 1.45 17.79
N TYR A 84 -2.78 2.33 18.44
CA TYR A 84 -1.70 1.95 19.36
C TYR A 84 -2.26 1.36 20.66
N SER A 85 -3.59 1.28 20.79
CA SER A 85 -4.29 0.95 22.01
C SER A 85 -5.58 0.17 21.72
N ARG A 86 -5.42 -1.12 21.39
CA ARG A 86 -6.36 -2.20 21.71
C ARG A 86 -5.72 -3.52 21.28
N ASP A 87 -5.08 -4.12 22.27
CA ASP A 87 -5.04 -5.56 22.47
C ASP A 87 -4.43 -6.39 21.33
N ILE A 88 -3.10 -6.30 21.18
CA ILE A 88 -2.37 -7.52 20.82
C ILE A 88 -2.49 -8.41 22.05
N THR A 89 -3.46 -9.31 21.99
CA THR A 89 -3.59 -10.49 22.86
C THR A 89 -2.19 -10.95 23.24
N LYS A 90 -1.88 -10.88 24.55
CA LYS A 90 -0.66 -11.44 25.13
C LYS A 90 -0.46 -12.80 24.47
N LYS A 91 0.68 -13.01 23.80
CA LYS A 91 1.10 -14.36 23.44
C LYS A 91 1.20 -15.11 24.77
N GLU A 92 0.15 -15.83 25.14
CA GLU A 92 0.22 -16.79 26.22
C GLU A 92 1.26 -17.82 25.79
N ARG A 93 2.50 -17.62 26.23
CA ARG A 93 3.39 -18.74 26.43
C ARG A 93 2.81 -19.47 27.62
N LYS A 94 1.79 -20.31 27.40
CA LYS A 94 1.41 -21.33 28.37
C LYS A 94 2.68 -22.14 28.59
N SER A 95 3.36 -21.96 29.72
CA SER A 95 4.31 -22.95 30.19
C SER A 95 3.49 -24.24 30.29
N ARG A 96 3.72 -25.19 29.39
CA ARG A 96 3.18 -26.53 29.57
C ARG A 96 3.81 -27.02 30.86
N GLY A 97 3.01 -27.11 31.92
CA GLY A 97 3.55 -27.28 33.24
C GLY A 97 2.72 -26.79 34.42
N ARG A 98 2.90 -27.43 35.59
CA ARG A 98 2.25 -27.04 36.86
C ARG A 98 3.09 -26.00 37.59
N SER A 99 2.47 -24.87 37.96
CA SER A 99 3.11 -23.86 38.81
C SER A 99 3.19 -24.34 40.27
N VAL A 100 4.38 -24.35 40.85
CA VAL A 100 4.63 -24.74 42.26
C VAL A 100 5.33 -23.60 42.98
N ARG A 101 4.83 -23.23 44.18
CA ARG A 101 5.44 -22.18 45.01
C ARG A 101 6.54 -22.78 45.86
N THR A 102 7.74 -22.23 45.76
CA THR A 102 8.92 -22.65 46.52
C THR A 102 9.47 -21.47 47.33
N LYS A 103 10.45 -21.74 48.20
CA LYS A 103 11.16 -20.71 48.97
C LYS A 103 11.74 -19.58 48.11
N TYR A 104 12.08 -19.88 46.85
CA TYR A 104 12.67 -18.93 45.90
C TYR A 104 11.65 -18.27 44.95
N GLY A 105 10.35 -18.47 45.21
CA GLY A 105 9.26 -17.98 44.36
C GLY A 105 8.54 -19.09 43.59
N THR A 106 7.69 -18.70 42.65
CA THR A 106 6.85 -19.63 41.88
C THR A 106 7.61 -20.13 40.65
N ILE A 107 7.78 -21.45 40.54
CA ILE A 107 8.48 -22.12 39.43
C ILE A 107 7.45 -22.91 38.62
N HIS A 108 7.63 -22.98 37.30
CA HIS A 108 6.78 -23.76 36.39
C HIS A 108 7.49 -25.07 36.05
N MET A 109 7.04 -26.17 36.66
CA MET A 109 7.51 -27.53 36.36
C MET A 109 6.90 -27.97 35.01
N PRO A 110 7.62 -28.65 34.10
CA PRO A 110 7.08 -29.13 32.82
C PRO A 110 5.86 -30.04 32.95
#